data_AF-G2GFJ9-F1
#
_entry.id   AF-G2GFJ9-F1
#
_cell.length_a   1.000
_cell.length_b   1.000
_cell.length_c   1.000
_cell.angle_alpha   90.00
_cell.angle_beta   90.00
_cell.angle_gamma   90.00
#
_symmetry.space_group_name_H-M   'P 1'
#
loop_
_entity.id
_entity.type
_entity.pdbx_description
1 polymer ?
#
loop_
_entity_poly.entity_id
_entity_poly.type
_entity_poly.pdbx_seq_one_letter_code
_entity_poly.pdbx_strand_id
1 'polypeptide(L)'
;MDLDSVADELYGLRPQEFTAARDARVAAARTDGRRGLADEIRRLRRPSLSAWAGNILVRARRDEVGPLIELGEALRAAHRDLDGPQLRALGRQQHQLVTALAGQAVRLAADAGHPLGPDARREVQETLRAVLADAEAARQWASGRLTGPLVPSAGFPAAGTGAPAAAASPT
;
A
#
# COMPACT_ATOMS: atom_id res chain seq x y z
N MET A 1 -6.23 -17.27 -20.17
CA MET A 1 -5.89 -17.01 -18.76
C MET A 1 -4.39 -16.83 -18.68
N ASP A 2 -3.96 -15.62 -18.37
CA ASP A 2 -2.56 -15.27 -18.08
C ASP A 2 -2.38 -15.08 -16.56
N LEU A 3 -1.14 -14.88 -16.13
CA LEU A 3 -0.80 -14.71 -14.71
C LEU A 3 -1.45 -13.46 -14.11
N ASP A 4 -1.50 -12.36 -14.86
CA ASP A 4 -2.03 -11.08 -14.38
C ASP A 4 -3.52 -11.17 -14.07
N SER A 5 -4.31 -11.76 -14.96
CA SER A 5 -5.74 -11.99 -14.75
C SER A 5 -6.00 -12.87 -13.53
N VAL A 6 -5.18 -13.90 -13.32
CA VAL A 6 -5.29 -14.78 -12.15
C VAL A 6 -4.91 -14.06 -10.87
N ALA A 7 -3.82 -13.31 -10.89
CA ALA A 7 -3.38 -12.52 -9.74
C ALA A 7 -4.44 -11.46 -9.38
N ASP A 8 -5.01 -10.78 -10.38
CA ASP A 8 -6.04 -9.77 -10.17
C ASP A 8 -7.29 -10.37 -9.52
N GLU A 9 -7.69 -11.58 -9.89
CA GLU A 9 -8.78 -12.23 -9.18
C GLU A 9 -8.40 -12.64 -7.76
N LEU A 10 -7.26 -13.33 -7.59
CA LEU A 10 -6.83 -13.86 -6.30
C LEU A 10 -6.63 -12.76 -5.26
N TYR A 11 -6.02 -11.63 -5.64
CA TYR A 11 -5.83 -10.49 -4.74
C TYR A 11 -7.10 -9.64 -4.51
N GLY A 12 -8.18 -9.92 -5.24
CA GLY A 12 -9.52 -9.41 -4.93
C GLY A 12 -10.26 -10.27 -3.89
N LEU A 13 -9.84 -11.51 -3.67
CA LEU A 13 -10.45 -12.41 -2.69
C LEU A 13 -10.01 -12.09 -1.27
N ARG A 14 -10.76 -12.62 -0.30
CA ARG A 14 -10.38 -12.53 1.12
C ARG A 14 -9.11 -13.34 1.37
N PRO A 15 -8.25 -12.94 2.34
CA PRO A 15 -7.02 -13.68 2.62
C PRO A 15 -7.26 -15.16 2.97
N GLN A 16 -8.38 -15.48 3.64
CA GLN A 16 -8.75 -16.84 4.00
C GLN A 16 -9.12 -17.70 2.77
N GLU A 17 -9.67 -17.08 1.72
CA GLU A 17 -10.06 -17.76 0.48
C GLU A 17 -8.90 -17.90 -0.51
N PHE A 18 -7.90 -17.03 -0.38
CA PHE A 18 -6.77 -16.91 -1.31
C PHE A 18 -6.10 -18.25 -1.59
N THR A 19 -5.75 -19.02 -0.56
CA THR A 19 -4.99 -20.27 -0.73
C THR A 19 -5.80 -21.31 -1.49
N ALA A 20 -7.08 -21.50 -1.13
CA ALA A 20 -7.96 -22.47 -1.78
C ALA A 20 -8.19 -22.09 -3.27
N ALA A 21 -8.46 -20.81 -3.53
CA ALA A 21 -8.62 -20.32 -4.89
C ALA A 21 -7.34 -20.44 -5.71
N ARG A 22 -6.17 -20.10 -5.13
CA ARG A 22 -4.87 -20.24 -5.81
C ARG A 22 -4.63 -21.69 -6.19
N ASP A 23 -4.86 -22.62 -5.28
CA ASP A 23 -4.61 -24.05 -5.54
C ASP A 23 -5.56 -24.60 -6.60
N ALA A 24 -6.82 -24.13 -6.65
CA ALA A 24 -7.75 -24.44 -7.74
C ALA A 24 -7.24 -23.90 -9.10
N ARG A 25 -6.65 -22.71 -9.12
CA ARG A 25 -6.06 -22.12 -10.34
C ARG A 25 -4.81 -22.85 -10.80
N VAL A 26 -3.97 -23.30 -9.88
CA VAL A 26 -2.82 -24.16 -10.17
C VAL A 26 -3.30 -25.47 -10.81
N ALA A 27 -4.35 -26.09 -10.26
CA ALA A 27 -4.91 -27.32 -10.82
C ALA A 27 -5.47 -27.11 -12.23
N ALA A 28 -6.27 -26.06 -12.45
CA ALA A 28 -6.81 -25.72 -13.75
C ALA A 28 -5.70 -25.48 -14.80
N ALA A 29 -4.68 -24.69 -14.45
CA ALA A 29 -3.56 -24.43 -15.36
C ALA A 29 -2.78 -25.70 -15.71
N ARG A 30 -2.66 -26.67 -14.78
CA ARG A 30 -2.04 -27.98 -15.06
C ARG A 30 -2.87 -28.84 -15.99
N THR A 31 -4.20 -28.89 -15.79
CA THR A 31 -5.13 -29.60 -16.69
C THR A 31 -5.05 -29.05 -18.11
N ASP A 32 -4.88 -27.73 -18.25
CA ASP A 32 -4.72 -27.04 -19.54
C ASP A 32 -3.30 -27.19 -20.15
N GLY A 33 -2.41 -27.99 -19.54
CA GLY A 33 -1.03 -28.18 -20.00
C GLY A 33 -0.09 -27.00 -19.76
N ARG A 34 -0.53 -25.93 -19.09
CA ARG A 34 0.24 -24.70 -18.83
C ARG A 34 1.07 -24.81 -17.54
N ARG A 35 2.05 -25.70 -17.52
CA ARG A 35 2.87 -25.97 -16.33
C ARG A 35 3.62 -24.74 -15.81
N GLY A 36 4.21 -23.94 -16.69
CA GLY A 36 4.91 -22.70 -16.31
C GLY A 36 3.99 -21.73 -15.57
N LEU A 37 2.81 -21.45 -16.14
CA LEU A 37 1.79 -20.62 -15.51
C LEU A 37 1.35 -21.18 -14.15
N ALA A 38 1.18 -22.50 -14.03
CA ALA A 38 0.82 -23.13 -12.76
C ALA A 38 1.88 -22.91 -11.67
N ASP A 39 3.16 -22.94 -12.03
CA ASP A 39 4.26 -22.69 -11.09
C ASP A 39 4.33 -21.21 -10.69
N GLU A 40 4.06 -20.30 -11.61
CA GLU A 40 3.95 -18.87 -11.32
C GLU A 40 2.78 -18.56 -10.39
N ILE A 41 1.60 -19.11 -10.66
CA ILE A 41 0.41 -18.96 -9.79
C ILE A 41 0.73 -19.52 -8.38
N ARG A 42 1.42 -20.65 -8.29
CA ARG A 42 1.78 -21.27 -7.00
C ARG A 42 2.71 -20.40 -6.17
N ARG A 43 3.54 -19.56 -6.80
CA ARG A 43 4.46 -18.61 -6.13
C ARG A 43 3.73 -17.40 -5.55
N LEU A 44 2.49 -17.12 -5.97
CA LEU A 44 1.70 -16.04 -5.40
C LEU A 44 1.46 -16.27 -3.91
N ARG A 45 1.78 -15.24 -3.13
CA ARG A 45 1.68 -15.26 -1.67
C ARG A 45 0.36 -14.66 -1.23
N ARG A 46 -0.23 -15.28 -0.21
CA ARG A 46 -1.42 -14.74 0.47
C ARG A 46 -1.10 -13.36 1.05
N PRO A 47 -1.94 -12.34 0.81
CA PRO A 47 -1.76 -11.03 1.40
C PRO A 47 -1.95 -11.04 2.92
N SER A 48 -1.24 -10.17 3.64
CA SER A 48 -1.61 -9.80 5.01
C SER A 48 -2.97 -9.09 5.03
N LEU A 49 -3.61 -9.00 6.20
CA LEU A 49 -4.91 -8.34 6.32
C LEU A 49 -4.83 -6.85 5.95
N SER A 50 -3.75 -6.16 6.34
CA SER A 50 -3.47 -4.77 5.98
C SER A 50 -3.21 -4.59 4.48
N ALA A 51 -2.43 -5.48 3.86
CA ALA A 51 -2.18 -5.45 2.43
C ALA A 51 -3.45 -5.70 1.62
N TRP A 52 -4.28 -6.66 2.05
CA TRP A 52 -5.58 -6.92 1.45
C TRP A 52 -6.53 -5.73 1.55
N ALA A 53 -6.58 -5.04 2.69
CA ALA A 53 -7.38 -3.82 2.83
C ALA A 53 -6.91 -2.72 1.87
N GLY A 54 -5.59 -2.58 1.67
CA GLY A 54 -5.03 -1.70 0.64
C GLY A 54 -5.42 -2.11 -0.78
N ASN A 55 -5.39 -3.41 -1.09
CA ASN A 55 -5.80 -3.93 -2.41
C ASN A 55 -7.28 -3.69 -2.70
N ILE A 56 -8.17 -3.91 -1.71
CA ILE A 56 -9.60 -3.61 -1.87
C ILE A 56 -9.83 -2.13 -2.04
N LEU A 57 -9.13 -1.27 -1.29
CA LEU A 57 -9.24 0.18 -1.44
C LEU A 57 -8.93 0.61 -2.89
N VAL A 58 -7.83 0.13 -3.46
CA VAL A 58 -7.44 0.38 -4.86
C VAL A 58 -8.53 -0.08 -5.82
N ARG A 59 -9.11 -1.27 -5.59
CA ARG A 59 -10.15 -1.84 -6.47
C ARG A 59 -11.48 -1.11 -6.37
N ALA A 60 -11.88 -0.69 -5.17
CA ALA A 60 -13.16 -0.06 -4.89
C ALA A 60 -13.16 1.46 -5.13
N ARG A 61 -11.98 2.10 -5.10
CA ARG A 61 -11.78 3.54 -5.21
C ARG A 61 -10.65 3.86 -6.20
N ARG A 62 -10.77 3.34 -7.42
CA ARG A 62 -9.78 3.58 -8.49
C ARG A 62 -9.54 5.06 -8.75
N ASP A 63 -10.59 5.87 -8.64
CA ASP A 63 -10.52 7.32 -8.82
C ASP A 63 -9.72 8.04 -7.72
N GLU A 64 -9.54 7.42 -6.54
CA GLU A 64 -8.75 7.98 -5.44
C GLU A 64 -7.27 7.58 -5.51
N VAL A 65 -6.91 6.62 -6.37
CA VAL A 65 -5.51 6.18 -6.56
C VAL A 65 -4.69 7.28 -7.23
N GLY A 66 -5.20 7.86 -8.33
CA GLY A 66 -4.53 8.94 -9.07
C GLY A 66 -4.18 10.15 -8.21
N PRO A 67 -5.16 10.76 -7.51
CA PRO A 67 -4.91 11.90 -6.62
C PRO A 67 -3.87 11.64 -5.53
N LEU A 68 -3.80 10.43 -4.98
CA LEU A 68 -2.77 10.08 -4.00
C LEU A 68 -1.38 10.04 -4.65
N ILE A 69 -1.26 9.46 -5.85
CA ILE A 69 0.01 9.40 -6.59
C ILE A 69 0.49 10.81 -6.94
N GLU A 70 -0.39 11.66 -7.46
CA GLU A 70 -0.11 13.07 -7.81
C GLU A 70 0.35 13.86 -6.58
N LEU A 71 -0.31 13.68 -5.42
CA LEU A 71 0.12 14.31 -4.17
C LEU A 71 1.54 13.85 -3.78
N GLY A 72 1.85 12.56 -3.94
CA GLY A 72 3.18 12.02 -3.70
C GLY A 72 4.23 12.65 -4.61
N GLU A 73 3.91 12.84 -5.89
CA GLU A 73 4.80 13.51 -6.85
C GLU A 73 5.06 14.97 -6.46
N ALA A 74 4.01 15.71 -6.09
CA ALA A 74 4.14 17.09 -5.62
C ALA A 74 4.98 17.19 -4.34
N LEU A 75 4.80 16.28 -3.39
CA LEU A 75 5.61 16.22 -2.16
C LEU A 75 7.08 15.95 -2.46
N ARG A 76 7.38 14.98 -3.32
CA ARG A 76 8.75 14.64 -3.73
C ARG A 76 9.41 15.79 -4.50
N ALA A 77 8.66 16.49 -5.35
CA ALA A 77 9.15 17.68 -6.05
C ALA A 77 9.48 18.82 -5.07
N ALA A 78 8.55 19.21 -4.21
CA ALA A 78 8.77 20.25 -3.21
C ALA A 78 9.94 19.93 -2.26
N HIS A 79 10.18 18.64 -1.97
CA HIS A 79 11.34 18.21 -1.18
C HIS A 79 12.67 18.40 -1.93
N ARG A 80 12.73 18.04 -3.22
CA ARG A 80 13.92 18.26 -4.07
C ARG A 80 14.24 19.75 -4.23
N ASP A 81 13.19 20.57 -4.31
CA ASP A 81 13.32 22.04 -4.48
C ASP A 81 13.50 22.78 -3.15
N LEU A 82 13.47 22.06 -2.01
CA LEU A 82 13.56 22.61 -0.65
C LEU A 82 12.48 23.68 -0.36
N ASP A 83 11.29 23.56 -0.97
CA ASP A 83 10.19 24.50 -0.80
C ASP A 83 9.43 24.24 0.52
N GLY A 84 9.94 24.83 1.60
CA GLY A 84 9.35 24.73 2.94
C GLY A 84 7.87 25.14 3.03
N PRO A 85 7.46 26.30 2.47
CA PRO A 85 6.05 26.68 2.38
C PRO A 85 5.16 25.64 1.70
N GLN A 86 5.56 25.13 0.53
CA GLN A 86 4.81 24.12 -0.22
C GLN A 86 4.76 22.80 0.55
N LEU A 87 5.87 22.38 1.17
CA LEU A 87 5.91 21.19 2.03
C LEU A 87 4.93 21.29 3.20
N ARG A 88 4.82 22.46 3.85
CA ARG A 88 3.84 22.67 4.93
C ARG A 88 2.39 22.58 4.44
N ALA A 89 2.11 23.10 3.24
CA ALA A 89 0.79 23.04 2.64
C ALA A 89 0.40 21.59 2.27
N LEU A 90 1.27 20.91 1.54
CA LEU A 90 1.07 19.52 1.10
C LEU A 90 1.04 18.54 2.28
N GLY A 91 1.82 18.78 3.35
CA GLY A 91 1.83 17.94 4.55
C GLY A 91 0.47 17.88 5.27
N ARG A 92 -0.28 18.98 5.30
CA ARG A 92 -1.65 18.99 5.85
C ARG A 92 -2.61 18.17 4.99
N GLN A 93 -2.53 18.33 3.67
CA GLN A 93 -3.33 17.57 2.72
C GLN A 93 -3.01 16.06 2.79
N GLN A 94 -1.73 15.71 2.92
CA GLN A 94 -1.29 14.33 3.14
C GLN A 94 -1.95 13.71 4.38
N HIS A 95 -1.91 14.40 5.53
CA HIS A 95 -2.48 13.86 6.76
C HIS A 95 -3.99 13.59 6.62
N GLN A 96 -4.73 14.53 6.04
CA GLN A 96 -6.17 14.40 5.82
C GLN A 96 -6.50 13.24 4.87
N LEU A 97 -5.81 13.16 3.73
CA LEU A 97 -6.06 12.13 2.72
C LEU A 97 -5.70 10.73 3.23
N VAL A 98 -4.55 10.56 3.88
CA VAL A 98 -4.16 9.27 4.50
C VAL A 98 -5.17 8.81 5.54
N THR A 99 -5.69 9.74 6.35
CA THR A 99 -6.69 9.42 7.38
C THR A 99 -8.01 9.00 6.76
N ALA A 100 -8.47 9.71 5.73
CA ALA A 100 -9.71 9.42 5.01
C ALA A 100 -9.65 8.04 4.31
N LEU A 101 -8.58 7.78 3.55
CA LEU A 101 -8.36 6.53 2.83
C LEU A 101 -8.20 5.33 3.77
N ALA A 102 -7.46 5.48 4.87
CA ALA A 102 -7.36 4.42 5.88
C ALA A 102 -8.73 4.14 6.52
N GLY A 103 -9.55 5.17 6.76
CA GLY A 103 -10.92 5.00 7.24
C GLY A 103 -11.81 4.27 6.23
N GLN A 104 -11.68 4.56 4.93
CA GLN A 104 -12.37 3.84 3.87
C GLN A 104 -11.95 2.37 3.81
N ALA A 105 -10.64 2.08 3.88
CA ALA A 105 -10.13 0.70 3.88
C ALA A 105 -10.70 -0.10 5.06
N VAL A 106 -10.79 0.50 6.25
CA VAL A 106 -11.41 -0.12 7.44
C VAL A 106 -12.89 -0.42 7.19
N ARG A 107 -13.64 0.51 6.60
CA ARG A 107 -15.07 0.28 6.27
C ARG A 107 -15.26 -0.83 5.25
N LEU A 108 -14.50 -0.79 4.15
CA LEU A 108 -14.55 -1.82 3.11
C LEU A 108 -14.22 -3.21 3.66
N ALA A 109 -13.22 -3.30 4.55
CA ALA A 109 -12.87 -4.52 5.22
C ALA A 109 -13.98 -5.03 6.15
N ALA A 110 -14.64 -4.14 6.90
CA ALA A 110 -15.78 -4.46 7.76
C ALA A 110 -17.01 -4.93 6.94
N ASP A 111 -17.33 -4.26 5.84
CA ASP A 111 -18.42 -4.63 4.93
C ASP A 111 -18.17 -6.02 4.30
N ALA A 112 -16.90 -6.37 4.08
CA ALA A 112 -16.48 -7.70 3.64
C ALA A 112 -16.41 -8.75 4.78
N GLY A 113 -16.85 -8.42 5.99
CA GLY A 113 -16.93 -9.31 7.16
C GLY A 113 -15.63 -9.46 7.96
N HIS A 114 -14.63 -8.61 7.72
CA HIS A 114 -13.31 -8.66 8.35
C HIS A 114 -12.90 -7.31 8.92
N PRO A 115 -13.45 -6.90 10.07
CA PRO A 115 -13.07 -5.63 10.68
C PRO A 115 -11.57 -5.58 11.00
N LEU A 116 -10.94 -4.47 10.65
CA LEU A 116 -9.52 -4.25 10.93
C LEU A 116 -9.31 -3.82 12.38
N GLY A 117 -8.37 -4.48 13.05
CA GLY A 117 -7.86 -4.02 14.34
C GLY A 117 -7.02 -2.74 14.21
N PRO A 118 -6.67 -2.09 15.34
CA PRO A 118 -5.89 -0.87 15.36
C PRO A 118 -4.52 -1.02 14.67
N ASP A 119 -3.89 -2.19 14.80
CA ASP A 119 -2.60 -2.48 14.18
C ASP A 119 -2.69 -2.54 12.65
N ALA A 120 -3.65 -3.29 12.12
CA ALA A 120 -3.87 -3.37 10.67
C ALA A 120 -4.23 -2.00 10.08
N ARG A 121 -5.01 -1.18 10.80
CA ARG A 121 -5.30 0.21 10.40
C ARG A 121 -4.04 1.06 10.33
N ARG A 122 -3.14 0.95 11.31
CA ARG A 122 -1.86 1.67 11.32
C ARG A 122 -0.97 1.24 10.15
N GLU A 123 -0.85 -0.06 9.88
CA GLU A 123 -0.09 -0.59 8.75
C GLU A 123 -0.64 -0.08 7.39
N VAL A 124 -1.96 0.05 7.25
CA VAL A 124 -2.57 0.69 6.07
C VAL A 124 -2.14 2.15 5.95
N GLN A 125 -2.15 2.92 7.04
CA GLN A 125 -1.68 4.30 7.03
C GLN A 125 -0.19 4.41 6.66
N GLU A 126 0.64 3.52 7.19
CA GLU A 126 2.08 3.45 6.86
C GLU A 126 2.30 3.14 5.38
N THR A 127 1.52 2.20 4.83
CA THR A 127 1.53 1.88 3.40
C THR A 127 1.17 3.10 2.55
N LEU A 128 0.11 3.84 2.90
CA LEU A 128 -0.29 5.06 2.18
C LEU A 128 0.77 6.16 2.29
N ARG A 129 1.47 6.28 3.43
CA ARG A 129 2.60 7.19 3.57
C ARG A 129 3.79 6.76 2.71
N ALA A 130 4.05 5.45 2.59
CA ALA A 130 5.09 4.92 1.71
C ALA A 130 4.80 5.23 0.23
N VAL A 131 3.54 5.12 -0.20
CA VAL A 131 3.09 5.50 -1.55
C VAL A 131 3.35 6.96 -1.87
N LEU A 132 3.08 7.85 -0.90
CA LEU A 132 3.39 9.28 -1.05
C LEU A 132 4.89 9.56 -1.08
N ALA A 133 5.67 8.73 -0.39
CA ALA A 133 7.11 8.90 -0.25
C ALA A 133 7.91 8.38 -1.45
N ASP A 134 7.44 7.34 -2.12
CA ASP A 134 8.19 6.60 -3.14
C ASP A 134 7.31 6.27 -4.35
N ALA A 135 7.80 6.59 -5.54
CA ALA A 135 7.12 6.30 -6.80
C ALA A 135 7.04 4.78 -7.09
N GLU A 136 7.98 3.99 -6.60
CA GLU A 136 7.93 2.53 -6.74
C GLU A 136 6.88 1.93 -5.80
N ALA A 137 6.83 2.39 -4.54
CA ALA A 137 5.73 2.04 -3.62
C ALA A 137 4.36 2.42 -4.21
N ALA A 138 4.25 3.57 -4.87
CA ALA A 138 3.03 3.99 -5.56
C ALA A 138 2.62 3.04 -6.68
N ARG A 139 3.56 2.60 -7.54
CA ARG A 139 3.29 1.60 -8.59
C ARG A 139 2.85 0.26 -8.01
N GLN A 140 3.53 -0.21 -6.95
CA GLN A 140 3.18 -1.47 -6.29
C GLN A 140 1.79 -1.41 -5.68
N TRP A 141 1.44 -0.32 -4.99
CA TRP A 141 0.10 -0.16 -4.42
C TRP A 141 -0.97 -0.05 -5.52
N ALA A 142 -0.73 0.74 -6.56
CA ALA A 142 -1.65 0.89 -7.69
C ALA A 142 -1.95 -0.42 -8.43
N SER A 143 -1.05 -1.41 -8.37
CA SER A 143 -1.30 -2.75 -8.90
C SER A 143 -2.44 -3.49 -8.18
N GLY A 144 -2.77 -3.11 -6.94
CA GLY A 144 -3.80 -3.77 -6.12
C GLY A 144 -3.46 -5.23 -5.78
N ARG A 145 -2.16 -5.57 -5.75
CA ARG A 145 -1.63 -6.93 -5.55
C ARG A 145 -0.57 -7.00 -4.44
N LEU A 146 -0.65 -6.12 -3.44
CA LEU A 146 0.25 -6.13 -2.30
C LEU A 146 0.11 -7.43 -1.50
N THR A 147 1.25 -7.97 -1.06
CA THR A 147 1.31 -9.17 -0.20
C THR A 147 1.59 -8.85 1.27
N GLY A 148 2.18 -7.70 1.54
CA GLY A 148 2.48 -7.17 2.86
C GLY A 148 2.39 -5.65 2.87
N PRO A 149 2.46 -5.02 4.06
CA PRO A 149 2.47 -3.57 4.17
C PRO A 149 3.74 -3.00 3.51
N LEU A 150 3.61 -1.80 2.93
CA LEU A 150 4.76 -1.05 2.44
C LEU A 150 5.28 -0.18 3.59
N VAL A 151 6.58 -0.29 3.86
CA VAL A 151 7.24 0.54 4.87
C VAL A 151 7.87 1.73 4.15
N PRO A 152 7.66 2.97 4.61
CA PRO A 152 8.37 4.11 4.07
C PRO A 152 9.89 3.86 4.19
N SER A 153 10.63 3.93 3.10
CA SER A 153 12.09 4.07 3.21
C SER A 153 12.36 5.32 4.05
N ALA A 154 13.34 5.26 4.95
CA ALA A 154 13.65 6.28 5.95
C ALA A 154 14.19 7.61 5.36
N GLY A 155 13.55 8.14 4.32
CA GLY A 155 13.87 9.39 3.63
C GLY A 155 12.89 10.54 3.91
N PHE A 156 11.88 10.34 4.76
CA PHE A 156 11.04 11.42 5.28
C PHE A 156 11.36 11.63 6.75
N PRO A 157 12.33 12.48 7.11
CA PRO A 157 12.39 12.97 8.47
C PRO A 157 11.06 13.68 8.74
N ALA A 158 10.31 13.18 9.74
CA ALA A 158 9.16 13.87 10.26
C ALA A 158 9.62 15.28 10.67
N ALA A 159 9.18 16.29 9.92
CA ALA A 159 9.51 17.66 10.22
C ALA A 159 8.92 18.02 11.60
N GLY A 160 9.79 18.10 12.61
CA GLY A 160 9.48 18.76 13.87
C GLY A 160 9.77 17.96 15.14
N THR A 161 11.05 17.86 15.52
CA THR A 161 11.49 18.17 16.89
C THR A 161 12.90 18.75 16.81
N GLY A 162 12.96 20.07 16.59
CA GLY A 162 14.17 20.83 16.86
C GLY A 162 14.31 21.05 18.37
N ALA A 163 15.44 20.66 18.94
CA ALA A 163 16.13 21.35 20.03
C ALA A 163 17.59 20.86 20.10
N PRO A 164 18.54 21.72 20.51
CA PRO A 164 19.81 21.87 19.81
C PRO A 164 20.99 21.13 20.42
N ALA A 165 22.06 21.06 19.64
CA ALA A 165 23.40 20.75 20.10
C ALA A 165 23.81 21.70 21.23
N ALA A 166 24.25 21.13 22.36
CA ALA A 166 25.08 21.80 23.33
C ALA A 166 26.48 21.19 23.25
N ALA A 167 27.37 21.88 22.55
CA ALA A 167 28.79 21.75 22.77
C ALA A 167 29.14 22.44 24.10
N ALA A 168 29.78 21.73 25.01
CA ALA A 168 30.70 22.27 26.00
C ALA A 168 31.45 21.13 26.70
N SER A 169 32.69 20.88 26.27
CA SER A 169 33.78 20.61 27.23
C SER A 169 34.08 21.93 27.95
N PRO A 170 34.41 21.97 29.26
CA PRO A 170 35.72 21.51 29.79
C PRO A 170 35.62 20.85 31.20
N THR A 171 36.51 19.96 31.65
CA THR A 171 37.90 20.17 32.08
C THR A 171 38.48 18.79 32.39
#